data_AF-A0A161BYK8-F1
#
_entry.id   AF-A0A161BYK8-F1
#
_cell.length_a   1.000
_cell.length_b   1.000
_cell.length_c   1.000
_cell.angle_alpha   90.00
_cell.angle_beta   90.00
_cell.angle_gamma   90.00
#
_symmetry.space_group_name_H-M   'P 1'
#
loop_
_entity.id
_entity.type
_entity.pdbx_description
1 polymer ?
#
loop_
_entity_poly.entity_id
_entity_poly.type
_entity_poly.pdbx_seq_one_letter_code
_entity_poly.pdbx_strand_id
1 'polypeptide(L)'
;FSVIPWVGKDIVRLAWGGYSVGDATLNRFYSFHFILPFVMLLLVGLHLSLLHEFGSSNPLGVDSRTMMVPFYPYYFYSDLLGLVVGAGVFSYLVLLDPYL
;
A
#
# COMPACT_ATOMS: atom_id res chain seq x y z
N PHE A 1 -11.87 18.48 0.23
CA PHE A 1 -11.69 19.28 1.46
C PHE A 1 -12.57 20.54 1.53
N SER A 2 -12.99 21.15 0.40
CA SER A 2 -13.78 22.41 0.40
C SER A 2 -15.13 22.34 1.11
N VAL A 3 -15.72 21.15 1.25
CA VAL A 3 -17.02 20.94 1.90
C VAL A 3 -16.96 20.95 3.43
N ILE A 4 -15.76 20.96 4.03
CA ILE A 4 -15.62 21.05 5.48
C ILE A 4 -16.06 22.46 5.90
N PRO A 5 -17.10 22.59 6.75
CA PRO A 5 -17.57 23.89 7.21
C PRO A 5 -16.44 24.70 7.84
N TRP A 6 -16.50 26.02 7.67
CA TRP A 6 -15.56 27.01 8.22
C TRP A 6 -14.13 26.97 7.65
N VAL A 7 -13.46 25.81 7.61
CA VAL A 7 -12.02 25.70 7.28
C VAL A 7 -11.73 25.08 5.91
N GLY A 8 -12.72 24.52 5.23
CA GLY A 8 -12.51 23.73 4.02
C GLY A 8 -11.83 24.49 2.88
N LYS A 9 -12.17 25.77 2.68
CA LYS A 9 -11.55 26.62 1.66
C LYS A 9 -10.08 26.87 1.95
N ASP A 10 -9.72 27.08 3.22
CA ASP A 10 -8.35 27.34 3.63
C ASP A 10 -7.48 26.08 3.49
N ILE A 11 -8.02 24.90 3.81
CA ILE A 11 -7.33 23.62 3.60
C ILE A 11 -7.04 23.39 2.11
N VAL A 12 -8.00 23.67 1.23
CA VAL A 12 -7.79 23.54 -0.23
C VAL A 12 -6.71 24.51 -0.70
N ARG A 13 -6.76 25.76 -0.25
CA ARG A 13 -5.76 26.77 -0.61
C ARG A 13 -4.37 26.41 -0.10
N LEU A 14 -4.27 25.82 1.10
CA LEU A 14 -3.02 25.30 1.65
C LEU A 14 -2.46 24.15 0.79
N ALA A 15 -3.33 23.22 0.36
CA ALA A 15 -2.94 22.11 -0.48
C ALA A 15 -2.45 22.57 -1.86
N TRP A 16 -3.15 23.51 -2.50
CA TRP A 16 -2.75 24.05 -3.79
C TRP A 16 -1.54 24.98 -3.70
N GLY A 17 -1.34 25.67 -2.57
CA GLY A 17 -0.34 26.72 -2.45
C GLY A 17 -0.70 27.98 -3.26
N GLY A 18 -1.99 28.15 -3.58
CA GLY A 18 -2.51 29.19 -4.47
C GLY A 18 -4.04 29.12 -4.60
N TYR A 19 -4.62 29.96 -5.44
CA TYR A 19 -6.08 30.00 -5.69
C TYR A 19 -6.57 28.92 -6.66
N SER A 20 -5.65 28.32 -7.41
CA SER A 20 -5.90 27.22 -8.36
C SER A 20 -4.73 26.23 -8.32
N VAL A 21 -4.92 25.08 -8.96
CA VAL A 21 -3.85 24.10 -9.17
C VAL A 21 -2.81 24.69 -10.12
N GLY A 22 -1.53 24.65 -9.73
CA GLY A 22 -0.42 25.14 -10.55
C GLY A 22 0.94 24.62 -10.08
N ASP A 23 2.02 25.32 -10.44
CA ASP A 23 3.40 24.86 -10.17
C ASP A 23 3.70 24.60 -8.69
N ALA A 24 3.17 25.46 -7.81
CA ALA A 24 3.30 25.28 -6.36
C ALA A 24 2.65 23.96 -5.89
N THR A 25 1.52 23.58 -6.50
CA THR A 25 0.83 22.31 -6.20
C THR A 25 1.65 21.13 -6.70
N LEU A 26 2.12 21.17 -7.94
CA LEU A 26 2.85 20.06 -8.57
C LEU A 26 4.15 19.75 -7.82
N ASN A 27 4.94 20.78 -7.50
CA ASN A 27 6.20 20.61 -6.76
C ASN A 27 5.97 20.03 -5.36
N ARG A 28 4.90 20.43 -4.66
CA ARG A 28 4.54 19.84 -3.35
C ARG A 28 4.11 18.40 -3.48
N PHE A 29 3.29 18.09 -4.49
CA PHE A 29 2.78 16.74 -4.71
C PHE A 29 3.90 15.78 -5.12
N TYR A 30 4.87 16.23 -5.90
CA TYR A 30 6.09 15.46 -6.17
C TYR A 30 6.85 15.16 -4.87
N SER A 31 7.09 16.16 -4.03
CA SER A 31 7.77 15.95 -2.73
C SER A 31 6.99 15.01 -1.81
N PHE A 32 5.66 15.10 -1.78
CA PHE A 32 4.82 14.15 -1.03
C PHE A 32 4.86 12.75 -1.63
N HIS A 33 4.73 12.61 -2.95
CA HIS A 33 4.83 11.34 -3.64
C HIS A 33 6.19 10.66 -3.41
N PHE A 34 7.26 11.44 -3.30
CA PHE A 34 8.59 10.92 -2.99
C PHE A 34 8.70 10.42 -1.54
N ILE A 35 8.22 11.18 -0.55
CA ILE A 35 8.38 10.81 0.87
C ILE A 35 7.39 9.72 1.33
N LEU A 36 6.16 9.70 0.79
CA LEU A 36 5.10 8.80 1.23
C LEU A 36 5.45 7.31 1.13
N PRO A 37 6.11 6.81 0.05
CA PRO A 37 6.58 5.43 -0.02
C PRO A 37 7.46 5.03 1.17
N PHE A 38 8.34 5.91 1.65
CA PHE A 38 9.18 5.63 2.82
C PHE A 38 8.39 5.58 4.12
N VAL A 39 7.39 6.46 4.28
CA VAL A 39 6.44 6.38 5.41
C VAL A 39 5.66 5.06 5.35
N MET A 40 5.23 4.64 4.16
CA MET A 40 4.54 3.35 3.97
C MET A 40 5.44 2.16 4.34
N LEU A 41 6.74 2.18 4.02
CA LEU A 41 7.68 1.13 4.45
C LEU A 41 7.71 0.99 5.98
N LEU A 42 7.73 2.11 6.72
CA LEU A 42 7.66 2.11 8.18
C LEU A 42 6.35 1.47 8.66
N LEU A 43 5.21 1.85 8.07
CA LEU A 43 3.91 1.32 8.43
C LEU A 43 3.78 -0.18 8.11
N VAL A 44 4.36 -0.65 7.00
CA VAL A 44 4.44 -2.08 6.67
C VAL A 44 5.27 -2.82 7.72
N GLY A 45 6.40 -2.26 8.15
CA GLY A 45 7.21 -2.84 9.23
C GLY A 45 6.41 -2.98 10.53
N LEU A 46 5.69 -1.94 10.95
CA LEU A 46 4.82 -1.97 12.12
C LEU A 46 3.67 -2.98 11.97
N HIS A 47 3.07 -3.05 10.78
CA HIS A 47 2.03 -4.02 10.49
C HIS A 47 2.54 -5.45 10.64
N LEU A 48 3.70 -5.76 10.06
CA LEU A 48 4.32 -7.08 10.14
C LEU A 48 4.78 -7.42 11.56
N SER A 49 5.24 -6.45 12.36
CA SER A 49 5.61 -6.72 13.76
C SER A 49 4.40 -7.13 14.59
N LEU A 50 3.26 -6.47 14.39
CA LEU A 50 2.01 -6.85 15.07
C LEU A 50 1.50 -8.21 14.58
N LEU A 51 1.58 -8.48 13.27
CA LEU A 51 1.24 -9.79 12.72
C LEU A 51 2.13 -10.90 13.29
N HIS A 52 3.41 -10.61 13.52
CA HIS A 52 4.35 -11.58 14.11
C HIS A 52 4.05 -11.84 15.59
N GLU A 53 3.59 -10.83 16.33
CA GLU A 53 3.21 -10.98 17.75
C GLU A 53 1.92 -11.79 17.93
N PHE A 54 0.89 -11.51 17.13
CA PHE A 54 -0.43 -12.14 17.29
C PHE A 54 -0.66 -13.37 16.39
N GLY A 55 0.14 -13.53 15.34
CA GLY A 55 -0.01 -14.60 14.35
C GLY A 55 -1.12 -14.32 13.31
N SER A 56 -1.16 -15.13 12.26
CA SER A 56 -2.23 -15.09 11.26
C SER A 56 -3.48 -15.83 11.75
N SER A 57 -4.66 -15.38 11.31
CA SER A 57 -5.90 -16.15 11.46
C SER A 57 -5.97 -17.28 10.42
N ASN A 58 -7.01 -18.11 10.50
CA ASN A 58 -7.29 -19.16 9.54
C ASN A 58 -8.77 -19.11 9.10
N PRO A 59 -9.13 -19.75 7.97
CA PRO A 59 -10.48 -19.69 7.42
C PRO A 59 -11.59 -20.19 8.35
N LEU A 60 -11.25 -21.06 9.31
CA LEU A 60 -12.21 -21.59 10.28
C LEU A 60 -12.42 -20.64 11.47
N GLY A 61 -11.57 -19.62 11.63
CA GLY A 61 -11.65 -18.64 12.72
C GLY A 61 -11.39 -19.20 14.11
N VAL A 62 -10.86 -20.43 14.21
CA VAL A 62 -10.55 -21.10 15.48
C VAL A 62 -9.07 -20.92 15.85
N ASP A 63 -8.69 -21.20 17.11
CA ASP A 63 -7.28 -21.20 17.48
C ASP A 63 -6.51 -22.29 16.71
N SER A 64 -5.41 -21.90 16.07
CA SER A 64 -4.58 -22.78 15.22
C SER A 64 -3.20 -23.08 15.83
N ARG A 65 -2.91 -22.62 17.06
CA ARG A 65 -1.60 -22.80 17.72
C ARG A 65 -1.11 -24.25 17.78
N THR A 66 -2.01 -25.22 17.82
CA THR A 66 -1.68 -26.66 17.84
C THR A 66 -1.50 -27.28 16.46
N MET A 67 -1.83 -26.56 15.38
CA MET A 67 -1.85 -27.04 13.98
C MET A 67 -0.92 -26.23 13.07
N MET A 68 0.01 -25.46 13.62
CA MET A 68 0.92 -24.62 12.84
C MET A 68 1.95 -25.46 12.08
N VAL A 69 2.20 -25.09 10.83
CA VAL A 69 3.31 -25.58 10.01
C VAL A 69 4.34 -24.46 9.83
N PRO A 70 5.64 -24.76 9.66
CA PRO A 70 6.66 -23.74 9.44
C PRO A 70 6.41 -22.99 8.12
N PHE A 71 6.79 -21.71 8.07
CA PHE A 71 6.65 -20.88 6.87
C PHE A 71 7.41 -21.47 5.67
N TYR A 72 8.66 -21.88 5.87
CA TYR A 72 9.41 -22.66 4.90
C TYR A 72 9.25 -24.17 5.21
N PRO A 73 8.98 -25.02 4.20
CA PRO A 73 8.86 -24.71 2.77
C PRO A 73 7.45 -24.29 2.31
N TYR A 74 6.43 -24.52 3.13
CA TYR A 74 5.03 -24.54 2.69
C TYR A 74 4.53 -23.22 2.10
N TYR A 75 4.54 -22.16 2.91
CA TYR A 75 4.06 -20.85 2.48
C TYR A 75 5.06 -20.16 1.55
N PHE A 76 6.37 -20.39 1.72
CA PHE A 76 7.39 -19.85 0.81
C PHE A 76 7.16 -20.23 -0.66
N TYR A 77 6.95 -21.52 -0.97
CA TYR A 77 6.71 -21.93 -2.36
C TYR A 77 5.30 -21.54 -2.85
N SER A 78 4.33 -21.45 -1.94
CA SER A 78 2.99 -20.98 -2.28
C SER A 78 3.02 -19.50 -2.70
N ASP A 79 3.74 -18.67 -1.96
CA ASP A 79 3.95 -17.25 -2.26
C ASP A 79 4.76 -17.06 -3.54
N LEU A 80 5.79 -17.89 -3.77
CA LEU A 80 6.60 -17.84 -5.00
C LEU A 80 5.75 -18.12 -6.25
N LEU A 81 4.84 -19.11 -6.19
CA LEU A 81 3.91 -19.37 -7.29
C LEU A 81 3.02 -18.14 -7.54
N GLY A 82 2.48 -17.53 -6.49
CA GLY A 82 1.69 -16.30 -6.58
C GLY A 82 2.47 -15.16 -7.24
N LEU A 83 3.75 -14.98 -6.86
CA LEU A 83 4.64 -13.97 -7.44
C LEU A 83 4.89 -14.23 -8.94
N VAL A 84 5.15 -15.48 -9.33
CA VAL A 84 5.38 -15.85 -10.74
C VAL A 84 4.15 -15.56 -11.59
N VAL A 85 2.97 -15.96 -11.12
CA VAL A 85 1.70 -15.71 -11.83
C VAL A 85 1.43 -14.20 -11.92
N GLY A 86 1.56 -13.48 -10.81
CA GLY A 86 1.37 -12.02 -10.78
C GLY A 86 2.34 -11.27 -11.69
N ALA A 87 3.62 -11.67 -11.70
CA ALA A 87 4.63 -11.12 -12.60
C ALA A 87 4.32 -11.42 -14.08
N GLY A 88 3.77 -12.60 -14.38
CA GLY A 88 3.29 -12.95 -15.72
C GLY A 88 2.17 -12.03 -16.21
N VAL A 89 1.16 -11.79 -15.37
CA VAL A 89 0.06 -10.86 -15.67
C VAL A 89 0.57 -9.43 -15.83
N PHE A 90 1.43 -8.97 -14.92
CA PHE A 90 2.01 -7.63 -15.01
C PHE A 90 2.86 -7.47 -16.27
N SER A 91 3.66 -8.48 -16.64
CA SER A 91 4.47 -8.47 -17.86
C SER A 91 3.60 -8.44 -19.11
N TYR A 92 2.49 -9.17 -19.13
CA TYR A 92 1.52 -9.11 -20.23
C TYR A 92 1.00 -7.68 -20.41
N LEU A 93 0.54 -7.03 -19.33
CA LEU A 93 0.04 -5.66 -19.40
C LEU A 93 1.12 -4.70 -19.88
N VAL A 94 2.33 -4.76 -19.32
CA VAL A 94 3.39 -3.81 -19.69
C VAL A 94 3.91 -4.01 -21.11
N LEU A 95 4.03 -5.26 -21.58
CA LEU A 95 4.69 -5.58 -22.85
C LEU A 95 3.75 -5.69 -24.04
N LEU A 96 2.53 -6.18 -23.83
CA LEU A 96 1.61 -6.52 -24.91
C LEU A 96 0.40 -5.58 -24.97
N ASP A 97 -0.03 -5.00 -23.84
CA ASP A 97 -1.20 -4.12 -23.81
C ASP A 97 -1.11 -3.00 -22.74
N PRO A 98 -0.15 -2.06 -22.88
CA PRO A 98 0.18 -1.08 -21.84
C PRO A 98 -0.84 0.05 -21.68
N TYR A 99 -1.84 0.12 -22.56
CA TYR A 99 -2.87 1.15 -22.56
C TYR A 99 -4.28 0.61 -22.30
N LEU A 100 -4.41 -0.70 -22.05
CA LEU A 100 -5.66 -1.29 -21.54
C LEU A 100 -5.97 -0.77 -20.14
#